data_AF-A0A0C9VW10-F1
#
_entry.id   AF-A0A0C9VW10-F1
#
_cell.length_a   1.000
_cell.length_b   1.000
_cell.length_c   1.000
_cell.angle_alpha   90.00
_cell.angle_beta   90.00
_cell.angle_gamma   90.00
#
_symmetry.space_group_name_H-M   'P 1'
#
loop_
_entity.id
_entity.type
_entity.pdbx_description
1 polymer ?
#
loop_
_entity_poly.entity_id
_entity_poly.type
_entity_poly.pdbx_seq_one_letter_code
_entity_poly.pdbx_strand_id
1 'polypeptide(L)'
;MRRIIEDPGIILGPSVTYKTGSFDGLLWDRPEVFYKIQSMLPTLPHLQGLDVAFFRGAHTTWSRFIADYEVGGTINGLSAEQWKMANMEATNDANEGVLGTYHQAITHFGNMSESTFNSKTSYLRNDTGGYMKTLDGENRTFLRNKARKVDASGIQAKKRKILVAYEQEVAVKNREQDKLKQERKDQQIACLDGLDAICTLKDFESRLSNLKNEDPDNQLAWHRRINEDVPKKKDVSRKPLKIEALRTAVIQYTKEVWFGECGNGFGHPRRT
;
A
#
# COMPACT_ATOMS: atom_id res chain seq x y z
N MET A 1 -30.00 -0.37 4.17
CA MET A 1 -29.09 0.55 4.90
C MET A 1 -29.83 1.62 5.70
N ARG A 2 -30.77 2.39 5.12
CA ARG A 2 -31.54 3.42 5.84
C ARG A 2 -32.16 2.94 7.17
N ARG A 3 -32.80 1.76 7.13
CA ARG A 3 -33.39 1.12 8.31
C ARG A 3 -32.39 0.87 9.45
N ILE A 4 -31.13 0.55 9.13
CA ILE A 4 -30.06 0.32 10.13
C ILE A 4 -29.58 1.66 10.73
N ILE A 5 -29.61 2.73 9.93
CA ILE A 5 -29.26 4.08 10.41
C ILE A 5 -30.32 4.60 11.39
N GLU A 6 -31.59 4.30 11.12
CA GLU A 6 -32.73 4.67 11.96
C GLU A 6 -32.83 3.81 13.22
N ASP A 7 -32.57 2.51 13.09
CA ASP A 7 -32.56 1.55 14.19
C ASP A 7 -31.32 0.63 14.11
N PRO A 8 -30.18 1.06 14.71
CA PRO A 8 -28.96 0.25 14.75
C PRO A 8 -29.12 -1.03 15.58
N GLY A 9 -30.19 -1.12 16.40
CA GLY A 9 -30.54 -2.32 17.15
C GLY A 9 -30.90 -3.53 16.29
N ILE A 10 -31.12 -3.34 14.98
CA ILE A 10 -31.42 -4.43 14.04
C ILE A 10 -30.22 -5.35 13.81
N ILE A 11 -28.99 -4.84 13.92
CA ILE A 11 -27.76 -5.63 13.74
C ILE A 11 -27.09 -5.92 15.08
N LEU A 12 -27.16 -4.97 16.02
CA LEU A 12 -26.42 -5.03 17.29
C LEU A 12 -27.33 -5.01 18.51
N GLY A 13 -28.60 -5.37 18.35
CA GLY A 13 -29.49 -5.59 19.48
C GLY A 13 -29.13 -6.88 20.24
N PRO A 14 -29.44 -6.96 21.54
CA PRO A 14 -29.17 -8.15 22.36
C PRO A 14 -29.97 -9.38 21.92
N SER A 15 -31.04 -9.19 21.14
CA SER A 15 -31.89 -10.25 20.58
C SER A 15 -31.59 -10.56 19.11
N VAL A 16 -30.58 -9.92 18.51
CA VAL A 16 -30.27 -10.11 17.09
C VAL A 16 -29.60 -11.46 16.88
N THR A 17 -30.14 -12.21 15.92
CA THR A 17 -29.56 -13.47 15.46
C THR A 17 -29.11 -13.33 14.02
N TYR A 18 -28.35 -14.31 13.51
CA TYR A 18 -27.98 -14.36 12.11
C TYR A 18 -29.19 -14.28 11.16
N LYS A 19 -30.34 -14.84 11.56
CA LYS A 19 -31.57 -14.80 10.76
C LYS A 19 -32.11 -13.39 10.53
N THR A 20 -31.90 -12.49 11.48
CA THR A 20 -32.44 -11.11 11.43
C THR A 20 -31.39 -10.08 11.07
N GLY A 21 -30.11 -10.34 11.36
CA GLY A 21 -29.02 -9.39 11.16
C GLY A 21 -28.13 -9.66 9.95
N SER A 22 -28.13 -10.87 9.38
CA SER A 22 -27.37 -11.15 8.15
C SER A 22 -28.15 -10.71 6.92
N PHE A 23 -27.45 -10.36 5.84
CA PHE A 23 -28.09 -9.96 4.58
C PHE A 23 -28.65 -11.15 3.80
N ASP A 24 -28.05 -12.32 3.93
CA ASP A 24 -28.38 -13.57 3.23
C ASP A 24 -29.20 -14.56 4.08
N GLY A 25 -29.36 -14.29 5.37
CA GLY A 25 -30.01 -15.20 6.32
C GLY A 25 -29.12 -16.36 6.75
N LEU A 26 -27.84 -16.38 6.36
CA LEU A 26 -26.90 -17.45 6.69
C LEU A 26 -26.22 -17.19 8.03
N LEU A 27 -25.63 -18.24 8.59
CA LEU A 27 -24.88 -18.14 9.83
C LEU A 27 -23.70 -17.17 9.65
N TRP A 28 -23.37 -16.40 10.68
CA TRP A 28 -22.19 -15.55 10.68
C TRP A 28 -20.93 -16.34 10.33
N ASP A 29 -20.04 -15.78 9.51
CA ASP A 29 -18.74 -16.41 9.21
C ASP A 29 -17.94 -16.68 10.50
N ARG A 30 -18.10 -15.80 11.49
CA ARG A 30 -17.43 -15.87 12.80
C ARG A 30 -18.42 -15.62 13.94
N PRO A 31 -19.28 -16.61 14.28
CA PRO A 31 -20.32 -16.45 15.29
C PRO A 31 -19.75 -16.07 16.66
N GLU A 32 -18.57 -16.60 17.01
CA GLU A 32 -17.90 -16.36 18.28
C GLU A 32 -17.58 -14.88 18.50
N VAL A 33 -17.21 -14.17 17.43
CA VAL A 33 -16.91 -12.73 17.48
C VAL A 33 -18.19 -11.93 17.66
N PHE A 34 -19.22 -12.23 16.86
CA PHE A 34 -20.51 -11.53 16.92
C PHE A 34 -21.14 -11.64 18.32
N TYR A 35 -21.23 -12.85 18.88
CA TYR A 35 -21.82 -13.04 20.19
C TYR A 35 -20.99 -12.43 21.32
N LYS A 36 -19.65 -12.41 21.19
CA LYS A 36 -18.79 -11.71 22.15
C LYS A 36 -19.04 -10.21 22.12
N ILE A 37 -19.12 -9.60 20.94
CA ILE A 37 -19.45 -8.18 20.79
C ILE A 37 -20.83 -7.88 21.40
N GLN A 38 -21.84 -8.71 21.12
CA GLN A 38 -23.17 -8.57 21.71
C GLN A 38 -23.14 -8.60 23.25
N SER A 39 -22.39 -9.53 23.86
CA SER A 39 -22.23 -9.59 25.31
C SER A 39 -21.57 -8.34 25.91
N MET A 40 -20.73 -7.65 25.12
CA MET A 40 -19.99 -6.47 25.53
C MET A 40 -20.71 -5.16 25.22
N LEU A 41 -21.84 -5.17 24.51
CA LEU A 41 -22.60 -3.96 24.17
C LEU A 41 -22.82 -3.00 25.35
N PRO A 42 -23.18 -3.46 26.57
CA PRO A 42 -23.36 -2.55 27.71
C PRO A 42 -22.08 -1.78 28.10
N THR A 43 -20.91 -2.32 27.76
CA THR A 43 -19.60 -1.73 28.04
C THR A 43 -19.03 -0.92 26.86
N LEU A 44 -19.73 -0.88 25.72
CA LEU A 44 -19.29 -0.23 24.49
C LEU A 44 -20.24 0.91 24.08
N PRO A 45 -20.27 2.04 24.84
CA PRO A 45 -21.25 3.10 24.66
C PRO A 45 -21.17 3.81 23.30
N HIS A 46 -20.03 3.73 22.62
CA HIS A 46 -19.81 4.40 21.33
C HIS A 46 -20.03 3.50 20.11
N LEU A 47 -20.20 2.19 20.29
CA LEU A 47 -20.30 1.25 19.17
C LEU A 47 -21.47 1.61 18.25
N GLN A 48 -22.66 1.78 18.80
CA GLN A 48 -23.85 2.18 18.03
C GLN A 48 -23.64 3.46 17.23
N GLY A 49 -22.93 4.45 17.79
CA GLY A 49 -22.60 5.69 17.10
C GLY A 49 -21.65 5.47 15.91
N LEU A 50 -20.68 4.57 16.06
CA LEU A 50 -19.77 4.17 14.98
C LEU A 50 -20.51 3.43 13.87
N ASP A 51 -21.43 2.53 14.20
CA ASP A 51 -22.21 1.80 13.19
C ASP A 51 -23.09 2.74 12.39
N VAL A 52 -23.77 3.69 13.05
CA VAL A 52 -24.57 4.71 12.37
C VAL A 52 -23.69 5.56 11.44
N ALA A 53 -22.50 5.97 11.89
CA ALA A 53 -21.57 6.74 11.07
C ALA A 53 -21.09 5.93 9.84
N PHE A 54 -20.74 4.66 10.04
CA PHE A 54 -20.36 3.73 8.98
C PHE A 54 -21.48 3.59 7.95
N PHE A 55 -22.70 3.27 8.37
CA PHE A 55 -23.82 3.05 7.45
C PHE A 55 -24.27 4.33 6.74
N ARG A 56 -24.08 5.52 7.32
CA ARG A 56 -24.29 6.80 6.60
C ARG A 56 -23.30 6.98 5.45
N GLY A 57 -22.02 6.71 5.71
CA GLY A 57 -20.98 6.75 4.68
C GLY A 57 -21.24 5.72 3.58
N ALA A 58 -21.51 4.47 3.99
CA ALA A 58 -21.83 3.38 3.08
C ALA A 58 -23.08 3.69 2.24
N HIS A 59 -24.18 4.13 2.84
CA HIS A 59 -25.42 4.47 2.13
C HIS A 59 -25.17 5.50 1.02
N THR A 60 -24.35 6.52 1.29
CA THR A 60 -24.04 7.57 0.30
C THR A 60 -23.33 6.99 -0.92
N THR A 61 -22.31 6.15 -0.70
CA THR A 61 -21.54 5.53 -1.79
C THR A 61 -22.37 4.49 -2.53
N TRP A 62 -23.04 3.61 -1.79
CA TRP A 62 -23.86 2.55 -2.36
C TRP A 62 -25.02 3.08 -3.18
N SER A 63 -25.67 4.18 -2.76
CA SER A 63 -26.75 4.80 -3.54
C SER A 63 -26.29 5.23 -4.94
N ARG A 64 -25.03 5.69 -5.08
CA ARG A 64 -24.46 6.01 -6.39
C ARG A 64 -24.17 4.76 -7.21
N PHE A 65 -23.67 3.71 -6.55
CA PHE A 65 -23.28 2.46 -7.22
C PHE A 65 -24.48 1.64 -7.70
N ILE A 66 -25.58 1.64 -6.93
CA ILE A 66 -26.78 0.86 -7.27
C ILE A 66 -27.73 1.60 -8.22
N ALA A 67 -27.54 2.91 -8.45
CA ALA A 67 -28.41 3.71 -9.31
C ALA A 67 -28.54 3.12 -10.73
N ASP A 68 -27.45 2.55 -11.26
CA ASP A 68 -27.47 1.90 -12.57
C ASP A 68 -28.29 0.60 -12.59
N TYR A 69 -28.48 -0.05 -11.43
CA TYR A 69 -29.21 -1.30 -11.26
C TYR A 69 -30.68 -1.09 -10.87
N GLU A 70 -31.07 0.12 -10.44
CA GLU A 70 -32.45 0.46 -10.11
C GLU A 70 -33.38 0.35 -11.34
N VAL A 71 -34.68 0.26 -11.11
CA VAL A 71 -35.67 0.16 -12.20
C VAL A 71 -35.58 1.41 -13.09
N GLY A 72 -35.27 1.21 -14.37
CA GLY A 72 -35.00 2.31 -15.32
C GLY A 72 -33.55 2.79 -15.36
N GLY A 73 -32.67 2.23 -14.53
CA GLY A 73 -31.22 2.42 -14.59
C GLY A 73 -30.59 1.73 -15.80
N THR A 74 -29.36 2.16 -16.15
CA THR A 74 -28.66 1.73 -17.36
C THR A 74 -28.49 0.22 -17.46
N ILE A 75 -28.16 -0.45 -16.35
CA ILE A 75 -27.94 -1.90 -16.28
C ILE A 75 -29.27 -2.66 -16.24
N ASN A 76 -30.27 -2.10 -15.56
CA ASN A 76 -31.63 -2.68 -15.48
C ASN A 76 -32.31 -2.76 -16.86
N GLY A 77 -32.05 -1.77 -17.73
CA GLY A 77 -32.59 -1.71 -19.09
C GLY A 77 -31.87 -2.55 -20.14
N LEU A 78 -30.77 -3.24 -19.78
CA LEU A 78 -30.00 -4.04 -20.75
C LEU A 78 -30.79 -5.28 -21.19
N SER A 79 -30.71 -5.60 -22.49
CA SER A 79 -31.20 -6.86 -23.02
C SER A 79 -30.35 -8.04 -22.54
N ALA A 80 -30.87 -9.27 -22.64
CA ALA A 80 -30.11 -10.48 -22.28
C ALA A 80 -28.79 -10.62 -23.07
N GLU A 81 -28.77 -10.17 -24.32
CA GLU A 81 -27.56 -10.17 -25.15
C GLU A 81 -26.54 -9.14 -24.66
N GLN A 82 -26.99 -7.93 -24.31
CA GLN A 82 -26.13 -6.89 -23.76
C GLN A 82 -25.58 -7.30 -22.38
N TRP A 83 -26.39 -7.94 -21.54
CA TRP A 83 -25.95 -8.52 -20.28
C TRP A 83 -24.84 -9.56 -20.49
N LYS A 84 -24.98 -10.43 -21.50
CA LYS A 84 -23.95 -11.42 -21.83
C LYS A 84 -22.66 -10.78 -22.34
N MET A 85 -22.75 -9.69 -23.10
CA MET A 85 -21.57 -8.92 -23.55
C MET A 85 -20.92 -8.11 -22.42
N ALA A 86 -21.73 -7.58 -21.50
CA ALA A 86 -21.28 -6.79 -20.36
C ALA A 86 -20.70 -7.63 -19.21
N ASN A 87 -20.94 -8.95 -19.21
CA ASN A 87 -20.34 -9.88 -18.28
C ASN A 87 -18.83 -9.98 -18.53
N MET A 88 -18.10 -9.02 -17.98
CA MET A 88 -16.65 -9.11 -17.80
C MET A 88 -16.40 -9.89 -16.52
N GLU A 89 -15.43 -10.80 -16.54
CA GLU A 89 -15.00 -11.49 -15.32
C GLU A 89 -14.73 -10.45 -14.23
N ALA A 90 -15.37 -10.63 -13.06
CA ALA A 90 -15.41 -9.64 -11.98
C ALA A 90 -14.04 -9.29 -11.40
N THR A 91 -12.99 -9.99 -11.84
CA THR A 91 -11.65 -9.83 -11.36
C THR A 91 -10.72 -9.85 -12.55
N ASN A 92 -9.79 -8.89 -12.55
CA ASN A 92 -8.62 -8.87 -13.41
C ASN A 92 -7.68 -10.09 -13.18
N ASP A 93 -8.11 -11.12 -12.43
CA ASP A 93 -7.36 -12.32 -12.04
C ASP A 93 -6.82 -13.08 -13.26
N ALA A 94 -7.60 -13.15 -14.35
CA ALA A 94 -7.11 -13.71 -15.60
C ALA A 94 -5.92 -12.93 -16.19
N ASN A 95 -5.93 -11.60 -16.12
CA ASN A 95 -4.83 -10.76 -16.61
C ASN A 95 -3.67 -10.68 -15.60
N GLU A 96 -3.95 -10.72 -14.30
CA GLU A 96 -2.95 -10.79 -13.22
C GLU A 96 -2.21 -12.13 -13.27
N GLY A 97 -2.93 -13.22 -13.55
CA GLY A 97 -2.38 -14.54 -13.82
C GLY A 97 -1.51 -14.57 -15.07
N VAL A 98 -1.90 -13.89 -16.16
CA VAL A 98 -1.09 -13.83 -17.40
C VAL A 98 0.18 -13.01 -17.18
N LEU A 99 0.10 -11.86 -16.48
CA LEU A 99 1.29 -11.07 -16.17
C LEU A 99 2.24 -11.82 -15.21
N GLY A 100 1.69 -12.50 -14.21
CA GLY A 100 2.46 -13.38 -13.33
C GLY A 100 3.15 -14.51 -14.10
N THR A 101 2.42 -15.14 -15.03
CA THR A 101 2.95 -16.19 -15.92
C THR A 101 4.03 -15.63 -16.84
N TYR A 102 3.87 -14.41 -17.35
CA TYR A 102 4.87 -13.72 -18.16
C TYR A 102 6.17 -13.50 -17.39
N HIS A 103 6.08 -13.00 -16.16
CA HIS A 103 7.24 -12.80 -15.29
C HIS A 103 7.98 -14.12 -15.01
N GLN A 104 7.24 -15.18 -14.68
CA GLN A 104 7.84 -16.52 -14.49
C GLN A 104 8.51 -17.01 -15.79
N ALA A 105 7.84 -16.85 -16.93
CA ALA A 105 8.37 -17.27 -18.23
C ALA A 105 9.66 -16.52 -18.60
N ILE A 106 9.74 -15.21 -18.39
CA ILE A 106 10.98 -14.46 -18.63
C ILE A 106 12.08 -14.91 -17.67
N THR A 107 11.75 -15.16 -16.41
CA THR A 107 12.72 -15.59 -15.40
C THR A 107 13.33 -16.94 -15.76
N HIS A 108 12.51 -17.91 -16.16
CA HIS A 108 12.98 -19.25 -16.56
C HIS A 108 13.59 -19.27 -17.97
N PHE A 109 13.14 -18.38 -18.86
CA PHE A 109 13.56 -18.30 -20.25
C PHE A 109 14.03 -16.88 -20.58
N GLY A 110 15.19 -16.47 -20.05
CA GLY A 110 15.71 -15.10 -20.15
C GLY A 110 15.90 -14.55 -21.58
N ASN A 111 15.94 -15.43 -22.58
CA ASN A 111 16.03 -15.05 -23.99
C ASN A 111 14.68 -15.01 -24.72
N MET A 112 13.56 -15.24 -24.02
CA MET A 112 12.23 -15.19 -24.60
C MET A 112 11.83 -13.75 -24.88
N SER A 113 11.45 -13.45 -26.13
CA SER A 113 10.86 -12.16 -26.47
C SER A 113 9.38 -12.11 -26.08
N GLU A 114 8.89 -10.92 -25.76
CA GLU A 114 7.46 -10.64 -25.53
C GLU A 114 6.57 -11.23 -26.64
N SER A 115 6.98 -11.08 -27.90
CA SER A 115 6.26 -11.63 -29.05
C SER A 115 6.21 -13.16 -29.05
N THR A 116 7.27 -13.82 -28.57
CA THR A 116 7.31 -15.28 -28.45
C THR A 116 6.36 -15.73 -27.35
N PHE A 117 6.37 -15.04 -26.21
CA PHE A 117 5.43 -15.32 -25.12
C PHE A 117 3.97 -15.14 -25.57
N ASN A 118 3.65 -14.01 -26.21
CA ASN A 118 2.30 -13.73 -26.70
C ASN A 118 1.85 -14.76 -27.74
N SER A 119 2.76 -15.17 -28.64
CA SER A 119 2.47 -16.19 -29.65
C SER A 119 2.20 -17.55 -29.01
N LYS A 120 3.00 -17.97 -28.02
CA LYS A 120 2.78 -19.23 -27.28
C LYS A 120 1.48 -19.21 -26.50
N THR A 121 1.21 -18.12 -25.79
CA THR A 121 -0.01 -17.95 -24.99
C THR A 121 -1.24 -17.97 -25.88
N SER A 122 -1.22 -17.25 -27.01
CA SER A 122 -2.31 -17.26 -27.98
C SER A 122 -2.48 -18.63 -28.65
N TYR A 123 -1.38 -19.31 -28.97
CA TYR A 123 -1.40 -20.64 -29.57
C TYR A 123 -2.13 -21.66 -28.68
N LEU A 124 -1.85 -21.62 -27.37
CA LEU A 124 -2.49 -22.48 -26.38
C LEU A 124 -3.94 -22.08 -26.13
N ARG A 125 -4.20 -20.79 -25.89
CA ARG A 125 -5.53 -20.29 -25.52
C ARG A 125 -6.56 -20.45 -26.64
N ASN A 126 -6.14 -20.31 -27.90
CA ASN A 126 -7.03 -20.34 -29.06
C ASN A 126 -7.05 -21.71 -29.76
N ASP A 127 -6.44 -22.75 -29.18
CA ASP A 127 -6.21 -24.06 -29.83
C ASP A 127 -5.71 -23.92 -31.28
N THR A 128 -4.73 -23.03 -31.47
CA THR A 128 -4.16 -22.81 -32.81
C THR A 128 -3.45 -24.07 -33.30
N GLY A 129 -3.04 -24.96 -32.40
CA GLY A 129 -2.51 -26.28 -32.73
C GLY A 129 -3.51 -27.19 -33.43
N GLY A 130 -4.77 -27.22 -32.98
CA GLY A 130 -5.86 -27.90 -33.68
C GLY A 130 -6.04 -27.36 -35.10
N TYR A 131 -6.16 -26.05 -35.26
CA TYR A 131 -6.29 -25.41 -36.57
C TYR A 131 -5.08 -25.67 -37.49
N MET A 132 -3.85 -25.62 -36.97
CA MET A 132 -2.65 -25.88 -37.79
C MET A 132 -2.61 -27.31 -38.37
N LYS A 133 -3.26 -28.28 -37.72
CA LYS A 133 -3.37 -29.65 -38.23
C LYS A 133 -4.30 -29.74 -39.45
N THR A 134 -5.30 -28.86 -39.57
CA THR A 134 -6.23 -28.84 -40.71
C THR A 134 -5.67 -28.11 -41.94
N LEU A 135 -4.54 -27.42 -41.80
CA LEU A 135 -3.91 -26.69 -42.91
C LEU A 135 -3.19 -27.62 -43.89
N ASP A 136 -3.39 -27.37 -45.18
CA ASP A 136 -2.66 -28.00 -46.28
C ASP A 136 -1.20 -27.51 -46.41
N GLY A 137 -0.45 -28.12 -47.32
CA GLY A 137 0.97 -27.80 -47.55
C GLY A 137 1.21 -26.39 -48.09
N GLU A 138 0.28 -25.86 -48.88
CA GLU A 138 0.40 -24.54 -49.50
C GLU A 138 0.23 -23.43 -48.46
N ASN A 139 -0.82 -23.51 -47.63
CA ASN A 139 -1.06 -22.59 -46.53
C ASN A 139 0.08 -22.62 -45.50
N ARG A 140 0.62 -23.81 -45.20
CA ARG A 140 1.81 -23.94 -44.33
C ARG A 140 3.03 -23.24 -44.93
N THR A 141 3.24 -23.35 -46.22
CA THR A 141 4.35 -22.68 -46.92
C THR A 141 4.18 -21.17 -46.92
N PHE A 142 2.97 -20.68 -47.17
CA PHE A 142 2.63 -19.26 -47.09
C PHE A 142 2.89 -18.69 -45.68
N LEU A 143 2.42 -19.36 -44.63
CA LEU A 143 2.63 -18.94 -43.24
C LEU A 143 4.11 -18.91 -42.86
N ARG A 144 4.91 -19.91 -43.27
CA ARG A 144 6.37 -19.90 -43.05
C ARG A 144 7.04 -18.72 -43.74
N ASN A 145 6.64 -18.41 -44.97
CA ASN A 145 7.17 -17.25 -45.70
C ASN A 145 6.81 -15.93 -45.03
N LYS A 146 5.59 -15.80 -44.51
CA LYS A 146 5.18 -14.63 -43.73
C LYS A 146 5.95 -14.51 -42.41
N ALA A 147 6.11 -15.61 -41.67
CA ALA A 147 6.88 -15.64 -40.43
C ALA A 147 8.34 -15.19 -40.66
N ARG A 148 8.99 -15.71 -41.70
CA ARG A 148 10.36 -15.28 -42.08
C ARG A 148 10.45 -13.78 -42.39
N LYS A 149 9.46 -13.20 -43.07
CA LYS A 149 9.42 -11.75 -43.35
C LYS A 149 9.28 -10.94 -42.05
N VAL A 150 8.50 -11.43 -41.10
CA VAL A 150 8.35 -10.79 -39.78
C VAL A 150 9.64 -10.92 -38.99
N ASP A 151 10.31 -12.07 -38.99
CA ASP A 151 11.59 -12.24 -38.28
C ASP A 151 12.68 -11.33 -38.88
N ALA A 152 12.72 -11.23 -40.20
CA ALA A 152 13.65 -10.35 -40.92
C ALA A 152 13.37 -8.85 -40.70
N SER A 153 12.17 -8.47 -40.25
CA SER A 153 11.81 -7.06 -40.03
C SER A 153 12.59 -6.37 -38.89
N GLY A 154 13.22 -7.15 -38.00
CA GLY A 154 13.99 -6.63 -36.86
C GLY A 154 13.16 -5.89 -35.82
N ILE A 155 11.83 -6.04 -35.80
CA ILE A 155 10.92 -5.34 -34.86
C ILE A 155 11.37 -5.53 -33.40
N GLN A 156 11.76 -6.75 -33.01
CA GLN A 156 12.22 -7.03 -31.65
C GLN A 156 13.53 -6.31 -31.31
N ALA A 157 14.44 -6.17 -32.28
CA ALA A 157 15.68 -5.42 -32.07
C ALA A 157 15.39 -3.91 -31.89
N LYS A 158 14.44 -3.36 -32.65
CA LYS A 158 13.98 -1.97 -32.47
C LYS A 158 13.35 -1.76 -31.09
N LYS A 159 12.45 -2.64 -30.66
CA LYS A 159 11.85 -2.62 -29.32
C LYS A 159 12.91 -2.65 -28.21
N ARG A 160 13.88 -3.57 -28.30
CA ARG A 160 14.98 -3.66 -27.32
C ARG A 160 15.80 -2.38 -27.24
N LYS A 161 16.10 -1.72 -28.36
CA LYS A 161 16.82 -0.43 -28.34
C LYS A 161 16.03 0.66 -27.61
N ILE A 162 14.73 0.73 -27.82
CA ILE A 162 13.84 1.68 -27.14
C ILE A 162 13.81 1.40 -25.63
N LEU A 163 13.65 0.13 -25.23
CA LEU A 163 13.64 -0.27 -23.83
C LEU A 163 14.97 0.07 -23.14
N VAL A 164 16.11 -0.24 -23.77
CA VAL A 164 17.43 0.09 -23.22
C VAL A 164 17.61 1.60 -23.05
N ALA A 165 17.19 2.41 -24.03
CA ALA A 165 17.27 3.86 -23.92
C ALA A 165 16.41 4.38 -22.75
N TYR A 166 15.18 3.88 -22.61
CA TYR A 166 14.29 4.23 -21.50
C TYR A 166 14.88 3.81 -20.14
N GLU A 167 15.41 2.59 -20.03
CA GLU A 167 16.04 2.09 -18.80
C GLU A 167 17.26 2.93 -18.41
N GLN A 168 18.06 3.38 -19.38
CA GLN A 168 19.18 4.29 -19.14
C GLN A 168 18.69 5.64 -18.60
N GLU A 169 17.65 6.23 -19.18
CA GLU A 169 17.05 7.48 -18.67
C GLU A 169 16.51 7.33 -17.25
N VAL A 170 15.81 6.23 -16.97
CA VAL A 170 15.30 5.92 -15.63
C VAL A 170 16.45 5.74 -14.64
N ALA A 171 17.52 5.06 -15.03
CA ALA A 171 18.70 4.88 -14.19
C ALA A 171 19.39 6.21 -13.85
N VAL A 172 19.48 7.14 -14.82
CA VAL A 172 20.02 8.49 -14.57
C VAL A 172 19.13 9.25 -13.60
N LYS A 173 17.82 9.28 -13.83
CA LYS A 173 16.86 9.94 -12.92
C LYS A 173 16.91 9.38 -11.51
N ASN A 174 17.00 8.05 -11.37
CA ASN A 174 17.10 7.41 -10.06
C ASN A 174 18.41 7.80 -9.36
N ARG A 175 19.54 7.84 -10.06
CA ARG A 175 20.82 8.29 -9.49
C ARG A 175 20.76 9.74 -9.03
N GLU A 176 20.11 10.62 -9.80
CA GLU A 176 19.90 12.03 -9.40
C GLU A 176 19.03 12.14 -8.15
N GLN A 177 17.91 11.40 -8.11
CA GLN A 177 17.04 11.36 -6.93
C GLN A 177 17.76 10.81 -5.69
N ASP A 178 18.61 9.81 -5.87
CA ASP A 178 19.38 9.22 -4.77
C ASP A 178 20.45 10.17 -4.27
N LYS A 179 21.12 10.93 -5.14
CA LYS A 179 22.00 12.04 -4.74
C LYS A 179 21.25 13.09 -3.93
N LEU A 180 20.08 13.55 -4.40
CA LEU A 180 19.26 14.53 -3.67
C LEU A 180 18.75 14.00 -2.32
N LYS A 181 18.46 12.69 -2.21
CA LYS A 181 18.11 12.06 -0.94
C LYS A 181 19.31 12.00 -0.01
N GLN A 182 20.49 11.67 -0.54
CA GLN A 182 21.72 11.60 0.23
C GLN A 182 22.14 12.97 0.73
N GLU A 183 22.16 14.00 -0.11
CA GLU A 183 22.43 15.39 0.27
C GLU A 183 21.49 15.88 1.38
N ARG A 184 20.18 15.57 1.29
CA ARG A 184 19.23 15.90 2.35
C ARG A 184 19.53 15.19 3.67
N LYS A 185 19.94 13.93 3.62
CA LYS A 185 20.37 13.18 4.81
C LYS A 185 21.65 13.78 5.39
N ASP A 186 22.64 14.07 4.56
CA ASP A 186 23.92 14.61 4.98
C ASP A 186 23.76 16.01 5.58
N GLN A 187 22.92 16.87 4.99
CA GLN A 187 22.54 18.17 5.56
C GLN A 187 21.85 18.03 6.92
N GLN A 188 20.92 17.09 7.05
CA GLN A 188 20.27 16.82 8.32
C GLN A 188 21.27 16.31 9.36
N ILE A 189 22.21 15.44 8.97
CA ILE A 189 23.26 14.94 9.86
C ILE A 189 24.15 16.08 10.34
N ALA A 190 24.65 16.92 9.43
CA ALA A 190 25.48 18.07 9.76
C ALA A 190 24.76 19.09 10.66
N CYS A 191 23.46 19.33 10.43
CA CYS A 191 22.64 20.19 11.29
C CYS A 191 22.54 19.64 12.72
N LEU A 192 22.38 18.32 12.86
CA LEU A 192 22.34 17.67 14.17
C LEU A 192 23.72 17.60 14.84
N ASP A 193 24.82 17.47 14.08
CA ASP A 193 26.19 17.47 14.63
C ASP A 193 26.60 18.86 15.16
N GLY A 194 26.13 19.93 14.51
CA GLY A 194 26.33 21.31 14.97
C GLY A 194 25.33 21.79 16.03
N LEU A 195 24.38 20.94 16.44
CA LEU A 195 23.35 21.27 17.42
C LEU A 195 23.93 21.29 18.83
N ASP A 196 23.70 22.38 19.58
CA ASP A 196 23.95 22.39 21.02
C ASP A 196 22.84 21.58 21.73
N ALA A 197 23.11 20.29 21.91
CA ALA A 197 22.15 19.32 22.42
C ALA A 197 21.83 19.56 23.89
N ILE A 198 20.53 19.54 24.24
CA ILE A 198 20.07 19.66 25.61
C ILE A 198 20.22 18.29 26.27
N CYS A 199 21.24 18.16 27.12
CA CYS A 199 21.59 16.89 27.76
C CYS A 199 21.21 16.83 29.26
N THR A 200 20.89 17.95 29.89
CA THR A 200 20.54 18.01 31.31
C THR A 200 19.15 18.62 31.55
N LEU A 201 18.49 18.20 32.63
CA LEU A 201 17.18 18.73 33.00
C LEU A 201 17.24 20.24 33.32
N LYS A 202 18.36 20.70 33.90
CA LYS A 202 18.58 22.11 34.22
C LYS A 202 18.72 22.98 32.97
N ASP A 203 19.45 22.49 31.96
CA ASP A 203 19.58 23.16 30.67
C ASP A 203 18.25 23.17 29.91
N PHE A 204 17.47 22.08 30.01
CA PHE A 204 16.13 22.00 29.45
C PHE A 204 15.19 23.07 30.05
N GLU A 205 15.14 23.16 31.38
CA GLU A 205 14.28 24.13 32.08
C GLU A 205 14.68 25.59 31.79
N SER A 206 15.99 25.87 31.72
CA SER A 206 16.48 27.22 31.40
C SER A 206 16.21 27.67 29.96
N ARG A 207 16.18 26.73 29.01
CA ARG A 207 15.95 27.02 27.58
C ARG A 207 14.49 26.92 27.17
N LEU A 208 13.63 26.38 28.03
CA LEU A 208 12.22 26.09 27.76
C LEU A 208 11.44 27.29 27.20
N SER A 209 11.68 28.49 27.73
CA SER A 209 10.99 29.71 27.30
C SER A 209 11.40 30.22 25.92
N ASN A 210 12.58 29.83 25.44
CA ASN A 210 13.21 30.37 24.23
C ASN A 210 13.23 29.37 23.05
N LEU A 211 12.68 28.16 23.22
CA LEU A 211 12.65 27.12 22.18
C LEU A 211 11.67 27.50 21.05
N LYS A 212 12.22 27.71 19.84
CA LYS A 212 11.44 27.84 18.61
C LYS A 212 10.85 26.49 18.22
N ASN A 213 9.92 26.47 17.27
CA ASN A 213 9.19 25.25 16.93
C ASN A 213 10.07 24.17 16.24
N GLU A 214 11.16 24.58 15.60
CA GLU A 214 12.11 23.69 14.93
C GLU A 214 13.12 23.08 15.90
N ASP A 215 13.37 23.74 17.04
CA ASP A 215 14.38 23.30 18.01
C ASP A 215 14.01 21.95 18.66
N PRO A 216 12.77 21.70 19.14
CA PRO A 216 12.39 20.39 19.67
C PRO A 216 12.47 19.25 18.63
N ASP A 217 12.23 19.53 17.35
CA ASP A 217 12.30 18.51 16.30
C ASP A 217 13.74 18.02 16.11
N ASN A 218 14.69 18.96 16.03
CA ASN A 218 16.10 18.65 15.88
C ASN A 218 16.68 18.01 17.16
N GLN A 219 16.27 18.49 18.34
CA GLN A 219 16.68 17.92 19.62
C GLN A 219 16.17 16.48 19.81
N LEU A 220 14.90 16.21 19.47
CA LEU A 220 14.38 14.84 19.48
C LEU A 220 15.11 13.94 18.48
N ALA A 221 15.40 14.44 17.28
CA ALA A 221 16.16 13.69 16.28
C ALA A 221 17.61 13.41 16.72
N TRP A 222 18.23 14.33 17.48
CA TRP A 222 19.55 14.12 18.08
C TRP A 222 19.51 13.02 19.14
N HIS A 223 18.59 13.10 20.11
CA HIS A 223 18.41 12.09 21.15
C HIS A 223 18.09 10.71 20.58
N ARG A 224 17.37 10.67 19.44
CA ARG A 224 17.03 9.44 18.73
C ARG A 224 18.21 8.71 18.09
N ARG A 225 19.35 9.39 17.90
CA ARG A 225 20.60 8.73 17.47
C ARG A 225 21.16 7.80 18.57
N ILE A 226 20.82 8.09 19.81
CA ILE A 226 21.31 7.38 21.01
C ILE A 226 20.26 6.37 21.45
N ASN A 227 18.99 6.76 21.47
CA ASN A 227 17.88 5.89 21.86
C ASN A 227 16.79 5.86 20.78
N GLU A 228 16.60 4.72 20.12
CA GLU A 228 15.66 4.57 18.99
C GLU A 228 14.18 4.72 19.39
N ASP A 229 13.86 4.49 20.67
CA ASP A 229 12.51 4.58 21.25
C ASP A 229 12.01 6.03 21.37
N VAL A 230 12.90 7.02 21.19
CA VAL A 230 12.52 8.43 21.12
C VAL A 230 11.60 8.62 19.89
N PRO A 231 10.41 9.24 20.07
CA PRO A 231 9.41 9.30 19.02
C PRO A 231 9.84 10.19 17.85
N LYS A 232 9.38 9.85 16.63
CA LYS A 232 9.71 10.64 15.43
C LYS A 232 8.85 11.91 15.39
N LYS A 233 9.32 12.92 14.67
CA LYS A 233 8.56 14.15 14.36
C LYS A 233 7.12 13.89 13.89
N LYS A 234 6.90 12.85 13.10
CA LYS A 234 5.57 12.49 12.58
C LYS A 234 4.62 11.94 13.64
N ASP A 235 5.15 11.36 14.71
CA ASP A 235 4.39 10.71 15.78
C ASP A 235 3.95 11.75 16.84
N VAL A 236 4.65 12.89 16.89
CA VAL A 236 4.38 13.99 17.84
C VAL A 236 4.25 15.32 17.09
N SER A 237 3.05 15.64 16.63
CA SER A 237 2.81 16.80 15.75
C SER A 237 2.71 18.14 16.50
N ARG A 238 2.17 18.14 17.72
CA ARG A 238 1.89 19.36 18.50
C ARG A 238 3.08 19.77 19.35
N LYS A 239 3.40 21.08 19.40
CA LYS A 239 4.54 21.63 20.17
C LYS A 239 4.57 21.19 21.65
N PRO A 240 3.47 21.24 22.42
CA PRO A 240 3.50 20.81 23.83
C PRO A 240 3.92 19.36 24.00
N LEU A 241 3.39 18.47 23.15
CA LEU A 241 3.73 17.05 23.16
C LEU A 241 5.20 16.82 22.78
N LYS A 242 5.76 17.62 21.86
CA LYS A 242 7.20 17.56 21.52
C LYS A 242 8.08 17.95 22.69
N ILE A 243 7.67 18.94 23.47
CA ILE A 243 8.39 19.40 24.67
C ILE A 243 8.36 18.30 25.74
N GLU A 244 7.21 17.65 25.96
CA GLU A 244 7.10 16.53 26.90
C GLU A 244 7.93 15.32 26.46
N ALA A 245 7.89 14.98 25.17
CA ALA A 245 8.72 13.93 24.60
C ALA A 245 10.22 14.24 24.76
N LEU A 246 10.62 15.50 24.52
CA LEU A 246 12.01 15.94 24.70
C LEU A 246 12.43 15.86 26.16
N ARG A 247 11.57 16.29 27.10
CA ARG A 247 11.83 16.15 28.54
C ARG A 247 12.06 14.70 28.93
N THR A 248 11.24 13.80 28.39
CA THR A 248 11.35 12.35 28.65
C THR A 248 12.66 11.78 28.10
N ALA A 249 13.02 12.16 26.87
CA ALA A 249 14.28 11.76 26.24
C ALA A 249 15.50 12.27 27.04
N VAL A 250 15.50 13.51 27.51
CA VAL A 250 16.57 14.08 28.35
C VAL A 250 16.70 13.33 29.68
N ILE A 251 15.57 12.97 30.32
CA ILE A 251 15.57 12.18 31.55
C ILE A 251 16.17 10.79 31.30
N GLN A 252 15.79 10.12 30.20
CA GLN A 252 16.33 8.81 29.83
C GLN A 252 17.84 8.90 29.56
N TYR A 253 18.26 9.88 28.77
CA TYR A 253 19.67 10.14 28.50
C TYR A 253 20.48 10.37 29.79
N THR A 254 19.97 11.20 30.71
CA THR A 254 20.63 11.48 31.99
C THR A 254 20.79 10.20 32.82
N LYS A 255 19.78 9.33 32.84
CA LYS A 255 19.84 8.04 33.53
C LYS A 255 20.86 7.09 32.88
N GLU A 256 20.83 6.96 31.56
CA GLU A 256 21.74 6.08 30.81
C GLU A 256 23.21 6.49 30.98
N VAL A 257 23.50 7.80 30.96
CA VAL A 257 24.85 8.33 31.21
C VAL A 257 25.28 8.09 32.67
N TRP A 258 24.40 8.32 33.65
CA TRP A 258 24.70 8.07 35.07
C TRP A 258 24.93 6.58 35.40
N PHE A 259 24.20 5.67 34.76
CA PHE A 259 24.42 4.23 34.94
C PHE A 259 25.65 3.72 34.16
N GLY A 260 26.03 4.36 33.05
CA GLY A 260 27.24 4.05 32.29
C GLY A 260 28.54 4.41 33.01
N GLU A 261 28.56 5.48 33.81
CA GLU A 261 29.76 5.87 34.57
C GLU A 261 30.08 4.94 35.77
N CYS A 262 29.12 4.15 36.24
CA CYS A 262 29.35 3.12 37.26
C CYS A 262 29.72 1.74 36.68
N GLY A 263 29.78 1.60 35.35
CA GLY A 263 30.11 0.35 34.67
C GLY A 263 30.77 0.60 33.32
N ASN A 264 32.11 0.63 33.32
CA ASN A 264 33.03 0.83 32.19
C ASN A 264 33.38 2.28 31.86
N GLY A 265 34.55 2.70 32.34
CA GLY A 265 35.23 3.85 31.76
C GLY A 265 35.67 3.53 30.33
N PHE A 266 35.05 4.17 29.33
CA PHE A 266 35.65 4.45 28.04
C PHE A 266 34.92 5.60 27.32
N GLY A 267 35.68 6.69 27.09
CA GLY A 267 35.62 7.44 25.84
C GLY A 267 34.55 8.53 25.70
N HIS A 268 34.95 9.78 25.93
CA HIS A 268 34.45 10.91 25.16
C HIS A 268 34.38 10.56 23.65
N PRO A 269 33.27 10.85 22.94
CA PRO A 269 33.31 10.88 21.49
C PRO A 269 34.21 12.05 21.09
N ARG A 270 35.30 11.72 20.39
CA ARG A 270 36.22 12.70 19.82
C ARG A 270 35.46 13.68 18.94
N ARG A 271 35.76 14.97 19.14
CA ARG A 271 35.70 15.95 18.05
C ARG A 271 36.59 15.46 16.91
N THR A 272 35.99 15.16 15.76
CA THR A 272 36.57 15.29 14.41
C THR A 272 35.42 15.56 13.46
#